data_AF-K9ESP3-F1
#
_entry.id   AF-K9ESP3-F1
#
_cell.length_a   1.000
_cell.length_b   1.000
_cell.length_c   1.000
_cell.angle_alpha   90.00
_cell.angle_beta   90.00
_cell.angle_gamma   90.00
#
_symmetry.space_group_name_H-M   'P 1'
#
loop_
_entity.id
_entity.type
_entity.pdbx_description
1 polymer ?
#
loop_
_entity_poly.entity_id
_entity_poly.type
_entity_poly.pdbx_seq_one_letter_code
_entity_poly.pdbx_strand_id
1 'polypeptide(L)'
;MKEIIAKLVSTNCTQRYYELSEPIYQGRKFGDDVDIVTELEERKKTMKPGSEHLLRTDGCHIVCVSDAYTHIERLVFIGEKYPSGYGNTGVQIDGSHTMRMYGGDKRYVYPDEVYLRHLGMVNGVRIVLDGRGTK
;
A
#
# COMPACT_ATOMS: atom_id res chain seq x y z
N MET A 1 -3.65 -7.04 -21.07
CA MET A 1 -3.23 -6.97 -19.65
C MET A 1 -4.50 -6.79 -18.82
N LYS A 2 -4.70 -7.57 -17.77
CA LYS A 2 -5.89 -7.48 -16.91
C LYS A 2 -5.91 -6.13 -16.18
N GLU A 3 -7.10 -5.57 -15.95
CA GLU A 3 -7.27 -4.29 -15.28
C GLU A 3 -7.81 -4.45 -13.86
N ILE A 4 -7.23 -3.71 -12.92
CA ILE A 4 -7.68 -3.61 -11.53
C ILE A 4 -7.99 -2.15 -11.25
N ILE A 5 -9.18 -1.88 -10.74
CA ILE A 5 -9.62 -0.53 -10.39
C ILE A 5 -9.20 -0.26 -8.93
N ALA A 6 -8.51 0.85 -8.71
CA ALA A 6 -8.13 1.36 -7.41
C ALA A 6 -9.03 2.53 -7.03
N LYS A 7 -9.94 2.31 -6.08
CA LYS A 7 -10.88 3.33 -5.60
C LYS A 7 -10.37 3.93 -4.30
N LEU A 8 -10.24 5.26 -4.24
CA LEU A 8 -9.93 5.94 -2.99
C LEU A 8 -11.12 5.78 -2.01
N VAL A 9 -10.91 5.04 -0.93
CA VAL A 9 -11.96 4.72 0.07
C VAL A 9 -11.79 5.44 1.39
N SER A 10 -10.59 5.95 1.67
CA SER A 10 -10.32 6.77 2.86
C SER A 10 -9.06 7.60 2.67
N THR A 11 -9.04 8.77 3.31
CA THR A 11 -7.85 9.61 3.43
C THR A 11 -7.77 10.17 4.84
N ASN A 12 -6.56 10.28 5.37
CA ASN A 12 -6.26 11.10 6.53
C ASN A 12 -5.13 12.10 6.17
N CYS A 13 -4.55 12.75 7.17
CA CYS A 13 -3.54 13.79 6.96
C CYS A 13 -2.26 13.30 6.28
N THR A 14 -1.93 12.01 6.36
CA THR A 14 -0.69 11.46 5.78
C THR A 14 -0.92 10.20 4.94
N GLN A 15 -2.11 9.60 4.99
CA GLN A 15 -2.37 8.30 4.37
C GLN A 15 -3.59 8.36 3.46
N ARG A 16 -3.49 7.64 2.34
CA ARG A 16 -4.55 7.44 1.36
C ARG A 16 -4.72 5.95 1.14
N TYR A 17 -5.97 5.50 1.22
CA TYR A 17 -6.34 4.08 1.14
C TYR A 17 -7.11 3.82 -0.13
N TYR A 18 -6.58 2.93 -0.97
CA TYR A 18 -7.15 2.54 -2.25
C TYR A 18 -7.64 1.10 -2.18
N GLU A 19 -8.94 0.88 -2.25
CA GLU A 19 -9.53 -0.44 -2.38
C GLU A 19 -9.39 -0.91 -3.83
N LEU A 20 -8.83 -2.10 -4.01
CA LEU A 20 -8.65 -2.72 -5.31
C LEU A 20 -9.87 -3.57 -5.66
N SER A 21 -10.30 -3.53 -6.92
CA SER A 21 -11.38 -4.39 -7.42
C SER A 21 -11.03 -5.88 -7.35
N GLU A 22 -9.73 -6.20 -7.38
CA GLU A 22 -9.18 -7.54 -7.20
C GLU A 22 -7.84 -7.45 -6.46
N PRO A 23 -7.49 -8.44 -5.62
CA PRO A 23 -6.25 -8.41 -4.87
C PRO A 23 -5.01 -8.57 -5.76
N ILE A 24 -3.90 -8.05 -5.25
CA ILE A 24 -2.55 -8.31 -5.77
C ILE A 24 -1.75 -9.15 -4.77
N TYR A 25 -0.72 -9.83 -5.26
CA TYR A 25 -0.02 -10.88 -4.50
C TYR A 25 1.49 -10.65 -4.38
N GLN A 26 2.03 -9.72 -5.14
CA GLN A 26 3.46 -9.41 -5.16
C GLN A 26 3.66 -7.90 -4.90
N GLY A 27 4.69 -7.57 -4.15
CA GLY A 27 5.20 -6.21 -3.97
C GLY A 27 6.68 -6.14 -4.32
N ARG A 28 7.27 -4.97 -4.22
CA ARG A 28 8.72 -4.79 -4.30
C ARG A 28 9.18 -3.76 -3.28
N LYS A 29 10.10 -4.15 -2.42
CA LYS A 29 10.64 -3.31 -1.35
C LYS A 29 12.16 -3.29 -1.46
N PHE A 30 12.74 -2.11 -1.64
CA PHE A 30 14.20 -1.94 -1.78
C PHE A 30 14.86 -2.76 -2.89
N GLY A 31 14.11 -3.09 -3.94
CA GLY A 31 14.59 -3.93 -5.04
C GLY A 31 14.35 -5.43 -4.83
N ASP A 32 13.95 -5.85 -3.62
CA ASP A 32 13.58 -7.22 -3.32
C ASP A 32 12.09 -7.45 -3.58
N ASP A 33 11.77 -8.61 -4.15
CA ASP A 33 10.39 -9.03 -4.37
C ASP A 33 9.76 -9.44 -3.03
N VAL A 34 8.51 -9.05 -2.84
CA VAL A 34 7.73 -9.29 -1.61
C VAL A 34 6.57 -10.20 -1.94
N ASP A 35 6.56 -11.42 -1.37
CA ASP A 35 5.39 -12.29 -1.40
C ASP A 35 4.37 -11.82 -0.35
N ILE A 36 3.29 -11.22 -0.81
CA ILE A 36 2.33 -10.54 0.07
C ILE A 36 1.65 -11.53 1.02
N VAL A 37 1.26 -12.70 0.53
CA VAL A 37 0.53 -13.70 1.33
C VAL A 37 1.44 -14.21 2.46
N THR A 38 2.70 -14.51 2.12
CA THR A 38 3.69 -15.00 3.07
C THR A 38 3.97 -13.95 4.15
N GLU A 39 4.21 -12.69 3.77
CA GLU A 39 4.45 -11.61 4.73
C GLU A 39 3.24 -11.32 5.62
N LEU A 40 2.02 -11.42 5.09
CA LEU A 40 0.80 -11.24 5.88
C LEU A 40 0.59 -12.38 6.89
N GLU A 41 0.89 -13.62 6.53
CA GLU A 41 0.85 -14.76 7.46
C GLU A 41 1.91 -14.62 8.57
N GLU A 42 3.14 -14.21 8.24
CA GLU A 42 4.15 -13.90 9.25
C GLU A 42 3.72 -12.74 10.15
N ARG A 43 3.15 -11.69 9.56
CA ARG A 43 2.61 -10.55 10.32
C ARG A 43 1.53 -11.00 11.30
N LYS A 44 0.62 -11.87 10.87
CA LYS A 44 -0.47 -12.42 11.70
C LYS A 44 0.06 -13.14 12.93
N LYS A 45 1.15 -13.91 12.83
CA LYS A 45 1.79 -14.60 13.97
C LYS A 45 2.33 -13.65 15.04
N THR A 46 2.68 -12.42 14.66
CA THR A 46 3.18 -11.38 15.57
C THR A 46 2.07 -10.52 16.20
N MET A 47 0.81 -10.73 15.80
CA MET A 47 -0.33 -9.99 16.35
C MET A 47 -0.63 -10.41 17.79
N LYS A 48 -1.34 -9.55 18.52
CA LYS A 48 -1.83 -9.90 19.84
C LYS A 48 -2.80 -11.09 19.73
N PRO A 49 -2.70 -12.11 20.61
CA PRO A 49 -3.61 -13.24 20.61
C PRO A 49 -5.07 -12.80 20.59
N GLY A 50 -5.88 -13.44 19.75
CA GLY A 50 -7.30 -13.14 19.55
C GLY A 50 -7.59 -12.02 18.56
N SER A 51 -6.58 -11.32 18.04
CA SER A 51 -6.74 -10.27 17.01
C SER A 51 -6.48 -10.76 15.59
N GLU A 52 -6.07 -12.01 15.41
CA GLU A 52 -5.60 -12.58 14.14
C GLU A 52 -6.69 -12.59 13.06
N HIS A 53 -7.96 -12.68 13.48
CA HIS A 53 -9.12 -12.65 12.59
C HIS A 53 -9.35 -11.28 11.92
N LEU A 54 -8.69 -10.23 12.42
CA LEU A 54 -8.81 -8.88 11.86
C LEU A 54 -7.91 -8.65 10.64
N LEU A 55 -6.97 -9.56 10.37
CA LEU A 55 -6.03 -9.43 9.26
C LEU A 55 -6.36 -10.47 8.20
N ARG A 56 -6.71 -9.99 7.00
CA ARG A 56 -6.78 -10.83 5.82
C ARG A 56 -5.37 -11.14 5.33
N THR A 57 -5.16 -12.38 4.91
CA THR A 57 -3.85 -12.88 4.46
C THR A 57 -3.89 -13.42 3.02
N ASP A 58 -5.05 -13.37 2.36
CA ASP A 58 -5.28 -13.89 1.01
C ASP A 58 -4.78 -12.97 -0.12
N GLY A 59 -4.08 -11.88 0.21
CA GLY A 59 -3.55 -10.91 -0.73
C GLY A 59 -3.74 -9.47 -0.25
N CYS A 60 -3.27 -8.50 -1.04
CA CYS A 60 -3.49 -7.08 -0.77
C CYS A 60 -4.75 -6.61 -1.49
N HIS A 61 -5.81 -6.37 -0.71
CA HIS A 61 -7.10 -5.83 -1.19
C HIS A 61 -7.17 -4.31 -1.07
N ILE A 62 -6.42 -3.73 -0.13
CA ILE A 62 -6.35 -2.28 0.08
C ILE A 62 -4.87 -1.88 0.06
N VAL A 63 -4.54 -0.88 -0.76
CA VAL A 63 -3.21 -0.26 -0.81
C VAL A 63 -3.23 1.00 0.04
N CYS A 64 -2.30 1.13 0.98
CA CYS A 64 -2.11 2.34 1.78
C CYS A 64 -0.87 3.08 1.29
N VAL A 65 -1.07 4.23 0.65
CA VAL A 65 0.02 5.17 0.35
C VAL A 65 0.18 6.09 1.54
N SER A 66 1.34 6.05 2.20
CA SER A 66 1.63 6.75 3.44
C SER A 66 2.80 7.72 3.26
N ASP A 67 2.55 8.99 3.50
CA ASP A 67 3.57 10.01 3.68
C ASP A 67 4.17 9.90 5.09
N ALA A 68 5.49 10.01 5.20
CA ALA A 68 6.15 10.13 6.50
C ALA A 68 5.84 11.50 7.12
N TYR A 69 5.57 11.52 8.43
CA TYR A 69 5.26 12.75 9.16
C TYR A 69 6.44 13.73 9.23
N THR A 70 7.67 13.21 9.19
CA THR A 70 8.91 13.96 9.49
C THR A 70 9.86 14.11 8.31
N HIS A 71 9.61 13.44 7.18
CA HIS A 71 10.53 13.30 6.04
C HIS A 71 9.78 13.34 4.69
N ILE A 72 10.48 13.63 3.60
CA ILE A 72 9.92 13.57 2.23
C ILE A 72 9.97 12.11 1.77
N GLU A 73 9.26 11.25 2.47
CA GLU A 73 9.25 9.81 2.24
C GLU A 73 7.81 9.37 2.03
N ARG A 74 7.60 8.54 1.01
CA ARG A 74 6.30 7.97 0.69
C ARG A 74 6.46 6.48 0.52
N LEU A 75 5.88 5.76 1.46
CA LEU A 75 5.90 4.31 1.51
C LEU A 75 4.52 3.77 1.18
N VAL A 76 4.51 2.56 0.65
CA VAL A 76 3.28 1.88 0.25
C VAL A 76 3.19 0.61 1.06
N PHE A 77 2.10 0.50 1.80
CA PHE A 77 1.82 -0.62 2.67
C PHE A 77 0.55 -1.33 2.24
N ILE A 78 0.38 -2.55 2.74
CA ILE A 78 -0.92 -3.20 2.73
C ILE A 78 -1.80 -2.48 3.76
N GLY A 79 -2.97 -2.04 3.32
CA GLY A 79 -4.03 -1.50 4.16
C GLY A 79 -5.05 -2.58 4.53
N GLU A 80 -5.82 -2.32 5.58
CA GLU A 80 -6.93 -3.16 6.00
C GLU A 80 -8.07 -2.28 6.56
N LYS A 81 -9.29 -2.79 6.49
CA LYS A 81 -10.47 -2.16 7.09
C LYS A 81 -10.79 -2.81 8.43
N TYR A 82 -10.58 -2.06 9.50
CA TYR A 82 -10.91 -2.43 10.87
C TYR A 82 -12.26 -1.81 11.31
N PRO A 83 -12.87 -2.30 12.41
CA PRO A 83 -14.05 -1.68 12.98
C PRO A 83 -13.87 -0.19 13.33
N SER A 84 -12.64 0.23 13.66
CA SER A 84 -12.27 1.61 13.98
C SER A 84 -11.93 2.48 12.76
N GLY A 85 -11.92 1.92 11.55
CA GLY A 85 -11.54 2.62 10.31
C GLY A 85 -10.44 1.90 9.55
N TYR A 86 -9.70 2.64 8.73
CA TYR A 86 -8.62 2.07 7.91
C TYR A 86 -7.26 2.20 8.60
N GLY A 87 -6.44 1.16 8.50
CA GLY A 87 -5.08 1.15 9.03
C GLY A 87 -4.13 0.41 8.08
N ASN A 88 -2.83 0.67 8.18
CA ASN A 88 -1.82 -0.15 7.51
C ASN A 88 -1.40 -1.32 8.40
N THR A 89 -0.99 -2.42 7.76
CA THR A 89 -0.59 -3.66 8.46
C THR A 89 0.89 -3.63 8.91
N GLY A 90 1.67 -2.66 8.44
CA GLY A 90 3.12 -2.57 8.57
C GLY A 90 3.90 -3.35 7.50
N VAL A 91 3.21 -4.14 6.66
CA VAL A 91 3.85 -4.85 5.53
C VAL A 91 4.01 -3.88 4.37
N GLN A 92 5.26 -3.51 4.08
CA GLN A 92 5.62 -2.58 3.00
C GLN A 92 5.76 -3.35 1.67
N ILE A 93 5.12 -2.84 0.63
CA ILE A 93 5.02 -3.50 -0.70
C ILE A 93 5.49 -2.60 -1.85
N ASP A 94 5.75 -1.32 -1.60
CA ASP A 94 6.43 -0.38 -2.51
C ASP A 94 6.84 0.87 -1.70
N GLY A 95 7.47 1.85 -2.33
CA GLY A 95 7.81 3.12 -1.72
C GLY A 95 9.17 3.65 -2.14
N SER A 96 9.37 4.94 -1.89
CA SER A 96 10.65 5.62 -2.07
C SER A 96 11.08 6.21 -0.73
N HIS A 97 12.25 5.80 -0.24
CA HIS A 97 12.87 6.35 0.95
C HIS A 97 13.70 7.57 0.56
N THR A 98 13.32 8.78 1.04
CA THR A 98 14.26 9.91 1.04
C THR A 98 14.50 10.39 2.47
N MET A 99 15.70 10.12 2.98
CA MET A 99 16.10 10.56 4.32
C MET A 99 16.48 12.05 4.30
N ARG A 100 15.91 12.82 5.23
CA ARG A 100 16.12 14.28 5.34
C ARG A 100 17.51 14.70 5.81
N MET A 101 18.42 13.79 6.19
CA MET A 101 19.80 14.20 6.52
C MET A 101 20.48 14.95 5.36
N TYR A 102 19.99 14.79 4.12
CA TYR A 102 20.39 15.55 2.94
C TYR A 102 19.25 16.41 2.34
N GLY A 103 18.34 16.91 3.18
CA GLY A 103 17.26 17.82 2.76
C GLY A 103 15.98 17.14 2.30
N GLY A 104 16.00 15.87 1.89
CA GLY A 104 14.86 15.17 1.30
C GLY A 104 14.45 15.82 -0.03
N ASP A 105 14.27 15.03 -1.07
CA ASP A 105 14.05 15.60 -2.41
C ASP A 105 12.70 15.17 -2.95
N LYS A 106 11.79 16.16 -3.04
CA LYS A 106 10.42 16.00 -3.53
C LYS A 106 10.36 15.46 -4.95
N ARG A 107 11.45 15.57 -5.73
CA ARG A 107 11.56 14.99 -7.07
C ARG A 107 11.54 13.45 -7.06
N TYR A 108 11.84 12.82 -5.92
CA TYR A 108 11.84 11.36 -5.77
C TYR A 108 10.60 10.80 -5.05
N VAL A 109 9.60 11.64 -4.81
CA VAL A 109 8.27 11.22 -4.37
C VAL A 109 7.32 11.36 -5.55
N TYR A 110 6.71 10.26 -5.95
CA TYR A 110 5.80 10.24 -7.10
C TYR A 110 4.36 10.50 -6.69
N PRO A 111 3.47 10.90 -7.61
CA PRO A 111 2.03 10.82 -7.38
C PRO A 111 1.57 9.38 -7.09
N ASP A 112 0.48 9.21 -6.36
CA ASP A 112 -0.03 7.91 -5.89
C ASP A 112 -0.24 6.90 -7.05
N GLU A 113 -0.68 7.39 -8.21
CA GLU A 113 -0.87 6.60 -9.45
C GLU A 113 0.41 5.90 -9.93
N VAL A 114 1.59 6.45 -9.64
CA VAL A 114 2.87 5.87 -10.05
C VAL A 114 3.17 4.63 -9.21
N TYR A 115 2.93 4.69 -7.89
CA TYR A 115 3.08 3.54 -7.01
C TYR A 115 2.07 2.42 -7.34
N LEU A 116 0.82 2.79 -7.61
CA LEU A 116 -0.18 1.84 -8.09
C LEU A 116 0.25 1.19 -9.42
N ARG A 117 0.86 1.96 -10.32
CA ARG A 117 1.41 1.43 -11.57
C ARG A 117 2.58 0.47 -11.32
N HIS A 118 3.50 0.77 -10.41
CA HIS A 118 4.60 -0.14 -10.06
C HIS A 118 4.07 -1.48 -9.55
N LEU A 119 3.13 -1.45 -8.60
CA LEU A 119 2.47 -2.65 -8.09
C LEU A 119 1.78 -3.43 -9.22
N GLY A 120 1.12 -2.73 -10.15
CA GLY A 120 0.55 -3.34 -11.35
C GLY A 120 1.59 -4.07 -12.19
N MET A 121 2.73 -3.42 -12.48
CA MET A 121 3.81 -4.01 -13.27
C MET A 121 4.36 -5.28 -12.63
N VAL A 122 4.59 -5.29 -11.31
CA VAL A 122 5.09 -6.46 -10.57
C VAL A 122 4.09 -7.62 -10.61
N ASN A 123 2.79 -7.33 -10.66
CA ASN A 123 1.73 -8.35 -10.72
C ASN A 123 1.27 -8.68 -12.15
N GLY A 124 1.87 -8.10 -13.20
CA GLY A 124 1.45 -8.33 -14.59
C GLY A 124 0.06 -7.78 -14.93
N VAL A 125 -0.41 -6.77 -14.19
CA VAL A 125 -1.74 -6.15 -14.32
C VAL A 125 -1.62 -4.63 -14.50
N ARG A 126 -2.71 -4.00 -14.96
CA ARG A 126 -2.83 -2.55 -15.04
C ARG A 126 -3.73 -2.07 -13.91
N ILE A 127 -3.16 -1.39 -12.92
CA ILE A 127 -3.94 -0.75 -11.86
C ILE A 127 -4.28 0.68 -12.28
N VAL A 128 -5.57 1.03 -12.29
CA VAL A 128 -6.06 2.36 -12.70
C VAL A 128 -6.87 2.99 -11.57
N LEU A 129 -6.72 4.30 -11.37
CA LEU A 129 -7.52 5.03 -10.40
C LEU A 129 -8.98 5.12 -10.86
N ASP A 130 -9.92 4.94 -9.93
CA ASP A 130 -11.34 5.21 -10.19
C ASP A 130 -11.55 6.71 -10.39
N GLY A 131 -11.70 7.13 -11.65
CA GLY A 131 -11.88 8.52 -12.05
C GLY A 131 -13.20 9.16 -11.60
N ARG A 132 -14.05 8.45 -10.85
CA ARG A 132 -15.35 8.95 -10.36
C ARG A 132 -15.26 9.83 -9.09
N GLY A 133 -14.05 10.18 -8.64
CA GLY A 133 -13.80 10.84 -7.36
C GLY A 133 -13.45 12.33 -7.37
N THR A 134 -13.71 13.07 -8.45
CA THR A 134 -13.63 14.55 -8.44
C THR A 134 -14.88 15.17 -9.07
N LYS A 135 -15.83 15.52 -8.21
CA LYS A 135 -16.81 16.58 -8.45
C LYS A 135 -16.74 17.55 -7.29
#